data_AF-A0AB36DCP7-F1
#
_entry.id   AF-A0AB36DCP7-F1
#
_cell.length_a   1.000
_cell.length_b   1.000
_cell.length_c   1.000
_cell.angle_alpha   90.00
_cell.angle_beta   90.00
_cell.angle_gamma   90.00
#
_symmetry.space_group_name_H-M   'P 1'
#
loop_
_entity.id
_entity.type
_entity.pdbx_description
1 polymer ?
#
loop_
_entity_poly.entity_id
_entity_poly.type
_entity_poly.pdbx_seq_one_letter_code
_entity_poly.pdbx_strand_id
1 'polypeptide(L)'
;MRIGVLDSNGSFDNPFFQDKKIVKIDCKWKDQEYTKDAFGFTHAEYVCSFILKENPEAEIILVPIVRKNKKSTVLDMIEGIELLIEEQVDIINMSIGDEYKYHKEIEEVCRAATEKGILIVAAYSNQQVEATYPASFPFVMGVRCLDIENPLQVLQYDGTGTDVIFSSKFFSLYHVGIPKFYQGNSFGCAVITGYLSNYEDEYEQAILQFVHSTLNGYYPYHTLKQKQCYFLTNRIEEPLEQRFIREVTRTERCDTFESGMEKLRNIKTAEQYPVLFIDHNNYQEICEYKDRIRIYAMEHPKTEIVLRYPLFNMVERLDFQKKTNRNLDQFTV
;
A
#
# COMPACT_ATOMS: atom_id res chain seq x y z
N MET A 1 -16.81 -4.69 2.10
CA MET A 1 -16.10 -3.87 3.10
C MET A 1 -16.30 -2.39 2.79
N ARG A 2 -16.78 -1.65 3.79
CA ARG A 2 -16.95 -0.19 3.80
C ARG A 2 -15.89 0.40 4.72
N ILE A 3 -15.13 1.36 4.20
CA ILE A 3 -13.97 1.94 4.88
C ILE A 3 -14.22 3.43 5.08
N GLY A 4 -14.38 3.85 6.32
CA GLY A 4 -14.40 5.26 6.70
C GLY A 4 -13.00 5.86 6.63
N VAL A 5 -12.86 7.04 6.02
CA VAL A 5 -11.59 7.76 5.93
C VAL A 5 -11.75 9.16 6.49
N LEU A 6 -11.01 9.48 7.55
CA LEU A 6 -10.93 10.84 8.12
C LEU A 6 -9.67 11.53 7.62
N ASP A 7 -9.82 12.48 6.70
CA ASP A 7 -8.70 13.12 6.00
C ASP A 7 -9.06 14.52 5.43
N SER A 8 -8.28 15.04 4.48
CA SER A 8 -8.61 16.22 3.67
C SER A 8 -9.71 15.92 2.64
N ASN A 9 -10.11 16.93 1.87
CA ASN A 9 -10.99 16.73 0.73
C ASN A 9 -10.17 16.28 -0.51
N GLY A 10 -10.84 15.82 -1.56
CA GLY A 10 -10.25 15.34 -2.81
C GLY A 10 -11.23 15.38 -3.98
N SER A 11 -10.69 15.50 -5.20
CA SER A 11 -11.44 15.42 -6.46
C SER A 11 -11.72 13.99 -6.89
N PHE A 12 -10.71 13.13 -6.77
CA PHE A 12 -10.67 11.78 -7.32
C PHE A 12 -10.79 11.73 -8.86
N ASP A 13 -10.24 12.75 -9.55
CA ASP A 13 -10.30 12.84 -11.03
C ASP A 13 -9.28 11.93 -11.75
N ASN A 14 -8.29 11.38 -11.04
CA ASN A 14 -7.26 10.53 -11.66
C ASN A 14 -7.89 9.23 -12.21
N PRO A 15 -7.46 8.72 -13.39
CA PRO A 15 -8.00 7.49 -13.97
C PRO A 15 -8.00 6.27 -13.04
N PHE A 16 -7.07 6.20 -12.08
CA PHE A 16 -7.04 5.15 -11.05
C PHE A 16 -8.35 5.05 -10.25
N PHE A 17 -9.09 6.15 -10.08
CA PHE A 17 -10.33 6.19 -9.29
C PHE A 17 -11.60 5.98 -10.11
N GLN A 18 -11.52 5.91 -11.46
CA GLN A 18 -12.69 5.97 -12.34
C GLN A 18 -13.73 4.85 -12.08
N ASP A 19 -13.28 3.68 -11.64
CA ASP A 19 -14.09 2.50 -11.33
C ASP A 19 -14.28 2.28 -9.82
N LYS A 20 -13.80 3.21 -8.98
CA LYS A 20 -13.77 3.05 -7.51
C LYS A 20 -15.00 3.65 -6.84
N LYS A 21 -15.46 3.00 -5.78
CA LYS A 21 -16.61 3.43 -4.98
C LYS A 21 -16.14 4.38 -3.89
N ILE A 22 -16.22 5.69 -4.13
CA ILE A 22 -15.85 6.72 -3.16
C ILE A 22 -17.07 7.63 -2.94
N VAL A 23 -17.60 7.59 -1.74
CA VAL A 23 -18.66 8.47 -1.27
C VAL A 23 -18.03 9.53 -0.38
N LYS A 24 -18.14 10.79 -0.77
CA LYS A 24 -17.70 11.92 0.06
C LYS A 24 -18.90 12.46 0.83
N ILE A 25 -18.79 12.52 2.15
CA ILE A 25 -19.81 13.15 2.97
C ILE A 25 -19.65 14.67 2.91
N ASP A 26 -20.75 15.36 2.59
CA ASP A 26 -20.79 16.82 2.55
C ASP A 26 -20.95 17.37 3.98
N CYS A 27 -19.83 17.63 4.63
CA CYS A 27 -19.81 18.03 6.03
C CYS A 27 -20.02 19.53 6.22
N LYS A 28 -20.57 19.91 7.38
CA LYS A 28 -20.87 21.31 7.76
C LYS A 28 -19.63 22.19 7.98
N TRP A 29 -18.42 21.63 7.96
CA TRP A 29 -17.19 22.36 8.25
C TRP A 29 -16.76 23.23 7.06
N LYS A 30 -16.67 24.54 7.32
CA LYS A 30 -16.18 25.52 6.32
C LYS A 30 -14.67 25.40 6.18
N ASP A 31 -14.17 25.74 4.99
CA ASP A 31 -12.73 25.81 4.67
C ASP A 31 -11.97 24.49 4.76
N GLN A 32 -12.51 23.44 4.16
CA GLN A 32 -11.83 22.15 4.00
C GLN A 32 -10.55 22.27 3.14
N GLU A 33 -9.52 21.52 3.53
CA GLU A 33 -8.27 21.41 2.79
C GLU A 33 -8.49 20.67 1.47
N TYR A 34 -8.00 21.27 0.38
CA TYR A 34 -8.11 20.74 -0.98
C TYR A 34 -6.84 21.01 -1.80
N THR A 35 -5.75 21.46 -1.17
CA THR A 35 -4.53 21.81 -1.89
C THR A 35 -3.90 20.55 -2.46
N LYS A 36 -3.80 20.52 -3.78
CA LYS A 36 -3.01 19.53 -4.51
C LYS A 36 -1.52 19.87 -4.40
N ASP A 37 -0.69 18.86 -4.17
CA ASP A 37 0.76 19.03 -4.13
C ASP A 37 1.38 19.14 -5.53
N ALA A 38 2.71 19.11 -5.62
CA ALA A 38 3.45 19.21 -6.88
C ALA A 38 3.17 18.06 -7.87
N PHE A 39 2.61 16.95 -7.39
CA PHE A 39 2.22 15.82 -8.23
C PHE A 39 0.73 15.85 -8.61
N GLY A 40 -0.03 16.84 -8.12
CA GLY A 40 -1.42 17.05 -8.51
C GLY A 40 -2.45 16.28 -7.67
N PHE A 41 -2.09 15.84 -6.47
CA PHE A 41 -2.98 15.08 -5.57
C PHE A 41 -3.12 15.75 -4.21
N THR A 42 -4.30 15.63 -3.60
CA THR A 42 -4.51 15.94 -2.19
C THR A 42 -4.04 14.77 -1.30
N HIS A 43 -3.92 14.99 0.00
CA HIS A 43 -3.55 13.94 0.93
C HIS A 43 -4.58 12.80 0.96
N ALA A 44 -5.87 13.14 0.97
CA ALA A 44 -6.95 12.15 0.89
C ALA A 44 -6.91 11.33 -0.39
N GLU A 45 -6.58 11.92 -1.55
CA GLU A 45 -6.42 11.15 -2.79
C GLU A 45 -5.29 10.12 -2.65
N TYR A 46 -4.15 10.48 -2.05
CA TYR A 46 -3.10 9.50 -1.79
C TYR A 46 -3.56 8.39 -0.85
N VAL A 47 -4.12 8.73 0.31
CA VAL A 47 -4.58 7.76 1.32
C VAL A 47 -5.60 6.79 0.70
N CYS A 48 -6.63 7.31 0.04
CA CYS A 48 -7.63 6.48 -0.62
C CYS A 48 -7.01 5.61 -1.73
N SER A 49 -6.02 6.12 -2.46
CA SER A 49 -5.36 5.34 -3.52
C SER A 49 -4.60 4.13 -2.97
N PHE A 50 -3.95 4.26 -1.81
CA PHE A 50 -3.24 3.15 -1.18
C PHE A 50 -4.21 2.10 -0.63
N ILE A 51 -5.32 2.53 -0.02
CA ILE A 51 -6.38 1.62 0.43
C ILE A 51 -6.92 0.83 -0.78
N LEU A 52 -7.31 1.52 -1.86
CA LEU A 52 -7.92 0.91 -3.04
C LEU A 52 -6.92 0.11 -3.90
N LYS A 53 -5.62 0.34 -3.75
CA LYS A 53 -4.60 -0.54 -4.35
C LYS A 53 -4.59 -1.91 -3.68
N GLU A 54 -4.75 -1.94 -2.35
CA GLU A 54 -4.77 -3.19 -1.59
C GLU A 54 -6.14 -3.88 -1.60
N ASN A 55 -7.23 -3.12 -1.66
CA ASN A 55 -8.59 -3.64 -1.90
C ASN A 55 -9.34 -2.81 -2.95
N PRO A 56 -9.27 -3.19 -4.24
CA PRO A 56 -9.96 -2.47 -5.31
C PRO A 56 -11.48 -2.47 -5.24
N GLU A 57 -12.07 -3.41 -4.49
CA GLU A 57 -13.52 -3.60 -4.35
C GLU A 57 -14.13 -2.88 -3.14
N ALA A 58 -13.28 -2.31 -2.27
CA ALA A 58 -13.73 -1.58 -1.09
C ALA A 58 -14.56 -0.33 -1.47
N GLU A 59 -15.55 -0.03 -0.65
CA GLU A 59 -16.25 1.25 -0.68
C GLU A 59 -15.61 2.20 0.33
N ILE A 60 -15.20 3.39 -0.09
CA ILE A 60 -14.67 4.43 0.78
C ILE A 60 -15.78 5.43 1.12
N ILE A 61 -15.95 5.69 2.42
CA ILE A 61 -16.75 6.79 2.97
C ILE A 61 -15.78 7.86 3.48
N LEU A 62 -15.52 8.89 2.68
CA LEU A 62 -14.61 9.98 3.03
C LEU A 62 -15.33 11.06 3.82
N VAL A 63 -14.81 11.35 5.01
CA VAL A 63 -15.26 12.42 5.90
C VAL A 63 -14.14 13.47 6.01
N PRO A 64 -14.23 14.59 5.27
CA PRO A 64 -13.15 15.57 5.17
C PRO A 64 -13.06 16.52 6.39
N ILE A 65 -12.36 16.10 7.45
CA ILE A 65 -12.20 16.88 8.70
C ILE A 65 -11.03 17.89 8.68
N VAL A 66 -10.10 17.76 7.72
CA VAL A 66 -8.90 18.62 7.67
C VAL A 66 -9.25 19.98 7.03
N ARG A 67 -8.92 21.07 7.72
CA ARG A 67 -9.14 22.45 7.28
C ARG A 67 -7.91 23.00 6.53
N LYS A 68 -8.05 24.10 5.79
CA LYS A 68 -7.00 24.77 4.97
C LYS A 68 -5.66 25.08 5.66
N ASN A 69 -5.61 25.08 6.99
CA ASN A 69 -4.37 25.23 7.76
C ASN A 69 -3.67 23.89 8.01
N LYS A 70 -4.12 22.82 7.34
CA LYS A 70 -3.70 21.42 7.52
C LYS A 70 -3.91 20.91 8.94
N LYS A 71 -4.93 21.41 9.64
CA LYS A 71 -5.30 20.99 11.00
C LYS A 71 -6.77 20.60 11.05
N SER A 72 -7.08 19.71 11.99
CA SER A 72 -8.44 19.39 12.43
C SER A 72 -8.59 19.83 13.89
N THR A 73 -9.81 20.13 14.32
CA THR A 73 -10.09 20.26 15.76
C THR A 73 -10.43 18.89 16.36
N VAL A 74 -10.34 18.78 17.68
CA VAL A 74 -10.79 17.58 18.43
C VAL A 74 -12.28 17.32 18.17
N LEU A 75 -13.09 18.38 18.12
CA LEU A 75 -14.52 18.26 17.83
C LEU A 75 -14.78 17.71 16.42
N ASP A 76 -14.08 18.22 15.40
CA ASP A 76 -14.23 17.70 14.03
C ASP A 76 -13.85 16.21 13.94
N MET A 77 -12.83 15.79 14.70
CA MET A 77 -12.43 14.38 14.77
C MET A 77 -13.51 13.51 15.43
N ILE A 78 -14.07 13.95 16.56
CA ILE A 78 -15.14 13.23 17.27
C ILE A 78 -16.38 13.11 16.38
N GLU A 79 -16.87 14.23 15.83
CA GLU A 79 -18.03 14.26 14.93
C GLU A 79 -17.80 13.38 13.70
N GLY A 80 -16.57 13.35 13.18
CA GLY A 80 -16.20 12.50 12.05
C GLY A 80 -16.24 11.01 12.37
N ILE A 81 -15.76 10.61 13.55
CA ILE A 81 -15.85 9.21 14.01
C ILE A 81 -17.32 8.81 14.26
N GLU A 82 -18.10 9.66 14.91
CA GLU A 82 -19.53 9.43 15.16
C GLU A 82 -20.29 9.24 13.84
N LEU A 83 -20.04 10.08 12.85
CA LEU A 83 -20.64 9.95 11.52
C LEU A 83 -20.26 8.64 10.84
N LEU A 84 -19.00 8.19 10.95
CA LEU A 84 -18.58 6.90 10.38
C LEU A 84 -19.20 5.71 11.12
N ILE A 85 -19.43 5.82 12.42
CA ILE A 85 -20.21 4.85 13.19
C ILE A 85 -21.66 4.80 12.70
N GLU A 86 -22.30 5.96 12.48
CA GLU A 86 -23.68 6.05 11.95
C GLU A 86 -23.78 5.47 10.54
N GLU A 87 -22.76 5.72 9.72
CA GLU A 87 -22.61 5.14 8.40
C GLU A 87 -22.31 3.63 8.43
N GLN A 88 -22.11 2.99 9.59
CA GLN A 88 -21.87 1.55 9.70
C GLN A 88 -20.71 1.09 8.79
N VAL A 89 -19.58 1.80 8.86
CA VAL A 89 -18.35 1.34 8.22
C VAL A 89 -17.74 0.20 9.02
N ASP A 90 -16.97 -0.66 8.34
CA ASP A 90 -16.31 -1.81 8.96
C ASP A 90 -14.94 -1.42 9.53
N ILE A 91 -14.24 -0.50 8.85
CA ILE A 91 -12.91 -0.01 9.23
C ILE A 91 -12.88 1.51 9.15
N ILE A 92 -12.26 2.18 10.12
CA ILE A 92 -11.94 3.61 10.09
C ILE A 92 -10.43 3.79 9.92
N ASN A 93 -10.02 4.42 8.83
CA ASN A 93 -8.66 4.85 8.59
C ASN A 93 -8.47 6.31 9.03
N MET A 94 -7.53 6.54 9.94
CA MET A 94 -7.17 7.87 10.43
C MET A 94 -5.72 8.19 10.10
N SER A 95 -5.52 9.00 9.07
CA SER A 95 -4.19 9.52 8.71
C SER A 95 -3.93 10.89 9.35
N ILE A 96 -4.42 11.07 10.57
CA ILE A 96 -4.37 12.28 11.39
C ILE A 96 -4.40 11.89 12.88
N GLY A 97 -3.73 12.68 13.72
CA GLY A 97 -3.76 12.50 15.17
C GLY A 97 -3.34 13.75 15.94
N ASP A 98 -3.64 13.78 17.24
CA ASP A 98 -3.16 14.78 18.19
C ASP A 98 -1.85 14.31 18.83
N GLU A 99 -0.79 15.08 18.64
CA GLU A 99 0.58 14.79 19.08
C GLU A 99 0.87 15.29 20.51
N TYR A 100 -0.01 16.11 21.08
CA TYR A 100 0.31 16.92 22.26
C TYR A 100 -0.56 16.60 23.48
N LYS A 101 -1.79 16.13 23.28
CA LYS A 101 -2.75 15.95 24.37
C LYS A 101 -3.57 14.67 24.23
N TYR A 102 -3.66 13.96 25.35
CA TYR A 102 -4.72 12.98 25.57
C TYR A 102 -6.05 13.71 25.77
N HIS A 103 -7.10 13.24 25.08
CA HIS A 103 -8.47 13.72 25.24
C HIS A 103 -9.36 12.51 25.53
N LYS A 104 -10.08 12.56 26.65
CA LYS A 104 -10.94 11.46 27.09
C LYS A 104 -12.08 11.22 26.10
N GLU A 105 -12.57 12.29 25.51
CA GLU A 105 -13.67 12.29 24.54
C GLU A 105 -13.28 11.57 23.24
N ILE A 106 -12.02 11.69 22.79
CA ILE A 106 -11.52 10.92 21.63
C ILE A 106 -11.44 9.43 22.00
N GLU A 107 -10.98 9.09 23.21
CA GLU A 107 -10.95 7.70 23.66
C GLU A 107 -12.36 7.09 23.73
N GLU A 108 -13.32 7.82 24.29
CA GLU A 108 -14.72 7.39 24.43
C GLU A 108 -15.37 7.12 23.08
N VAL A 109 -15.21 8.01 22.09
CA VAL A 109 -15.78 7.79 20.75
C VAL A 109 -15.06 6.65 20.00
N CYS A 110 -13.74 6.51 20.14
CA CYS A 110 -13.01 5.39 19.55
C CYS A 110 -13.46 4.06 20.17
N ARG A 111 -13.69 4.02 21.48
CA ARG A 111 -14.20 2.85 22.19
C ARG A 111 -15.63 2.51 21.74
N ALA A 112 -16.48 3.51 21.53
CA ALA A 112 -17.83 3.28 21.01
C ALA A 112 -17.82 2.69 19.59
N ALA A 113 -16.84 3.06 18.75
CA ALA A 113 -16.66 2.43 17.43
C ALA A 113 -16.21 0.97 17.57
N THR A 114 -15.18 0.70 18.38
CA THR A 114 -14.64 -0.67 18.53
C THR A 114 -15.63 -1.62 19.21
N GLU A 115 -16.44 -1.15 20.16
CA GLU A 115 -17.54 -1.92 20.77
C GLU A 115 -18.63 -2.32 19.77
N LYS A 116 -18.74 -1.60 18.64
CA LYS A 116 -19.62 -1.94 17.52
C LYS A 116 -18.96 -2.84 16.47
N GLY A 117 -17.73 -3.31 16.72
CA GLY A 117 -16.97 -4.15 15.80
C GLY A 117 -16.20 -3.37 14.73
N ILE A 118 -16.13 -2.04 14.81
CA ILE A 118 -15.43 -1.23 13.81
C ILE A 118 -13.94 -1.19 14.15
N LEU A 119 -13.09 -1.69 13.24
CA LEU A 119 -11.64 -1.59 13.41
C LEU A 119 -11.19 -0.14 13.18
N ILE A 120 -10.38 0.41 14.08
CA ILE A 120 -9.71 1.70 13.84
C ILE A 120 -8.23 1.44 13.55
N VAL A 121 -7.77 1.94 12.40
CA VAL A 121 -6.35 1.98 12.02
C VAL A 121 -5.92 3.43 11.97
N ALA A 122 -4.90 3.80 12.73
CA ALA A 122 -4.48 5.19 12.88
C ALA A 122 -2.97 5.37 12.73
N ALA A 123 -2.55 6.40 11.99
CA ALA A 123 -1.15 6.73 11.80
C ALA A 123 -0.59 7.43 13.05
N TYR A 124 0.61 7.02 13.47
CA TYR A 124 1.43 7.84 14.37
C TYR A 124 1.98 9.08 13.65
N SER A 125 2.39 10.08 14.42
CA SER A 125 3.07 11.26 13.86
C SER A 125 4.31 10.89 13.05
N ASN A 126 4.56 11.66 11.99
CA ASN A 126 5.82 11.62 11.25
C ASN A 126 6.99 12.21 12.05
N GLN A 127 6.71 12.90 13.15
CA GLN A 127 7.69 13.44 14.09
C GLN A 127 7.93 12.47 15.24
N GLN A 128 9.07 12.60 15.90
CA GLN A 128 9.38 11.82 17.09
C GLN A 128 8.68 12.45 18.31
N VAL A 129 7.46 11.99 18.57
CA VAL A 129 6.62 12.42 19.70
C VAL A 129 6.34 11.24 20.63
N GLU A 130 5.99 11.54 21.88
CA GLU A 130 5.75 10.52 22.91
C GLU A 130 4.50 9.68 22.60
N ALA A 131 3.42 10.34 22.16
CA ALA A 131 2.16 9.70 21.82
C ALA A 131 1.49 10.41 20.65
N THR A 132 0.61 9.69 19.94
CA THR A 132 -0.28 10.26 18.93
C THR A 132 -1.65 9.65 19.13
N TYR A 133 -2.65 10.44 19.47
CA TYR A 133 -4.01 9.94 19.65
C TYR A 133 -4.83 10.13 18.37
N PRO A 134 -5.56 9.10 17.90
CA PRO A 134 -5.90 7.87 18.61
C PRO A 134 -4.93 6.68 18.45
N ALA A 135 -3.88 6.77 17.63
CA ALA A 135 -2.96 5.66 17.34
C ALA A 135 -2.34 4.99 18.58
N SER A 136 -2.14 5.74 19.66
CA SER A 136 -1.60 5.24 20.94
C SER A 136 -2.62 4.55 21.86
N PHE A 137 -3.90 4.49 21.50
CA PHE A 137 -4.86 3.73 22.29
C PHE A 137 -4.65 2.23 22.11
N PRO A 138 -4.68 1.43 23.20
CA PRO A 138 -4.34 0.00 23.16
C PRO A 138 -5.36 -0.89 22.43
N PHE A 139 -6.48 -0.31 21.97
CA PHE A 139 -7.52 -0.98 21.18
C PHE A 139 -7.63 -0.39 19.76
N VAL A 140 -6.71 0.49 19.38
CA VAL A 140 -6.57 1.04 18.03
C VAL A 140 -5.33 0.43 17.40
N MET A 141 -5.43 0.01 16.14
CA MET A 141 -4.28 -0.47 15.38
C MET A 141 -3.43 0.72 14.95
N GLY A 142 -2.39 1.01 15.73
CA GLY A 142 -1.47 2.10 15.45
C GLY A 142 -0.46 1.73 14.37
N VAL A 143 -0.19 2.62 13.43
CA VAL A 143 0.78 2.36 12.34
C VAL A 143 1.93 3.35 12.37
N ARG A 144 3.16 2.82 12.48
CA ARG A 144 4.41 3.58 12.47
C ARG A 144 5.23 3.17 11.25
N CYS A 145 5.87 4.13 10.59
CA CYS A 145 6.88 3.84 9.58
C CYS A 145 8.22 4.37 10.05
N LEU A 146 9.19 3.48 10.17
CA LEU A 146 10.55 3.79 10.56
C LEU A 146 11.45 3.67 9.34
N ASP A 147 12.62 4.32 9.37
CA ASP A 147 13.64 4.13 8.33
C ASP A 147 14.75 3.30 8.98
N ILE A 148 14.51 1.99 9.05
CA ILE A 148 15.37 1.06 9.77
C ILE A 148 16.57 0.73 8.88
N GLU A 149 17.78 0.85 9.42
CA GLU A 149 18.99 0.48 8.70
C GLU A 149 19.07 -1.04 8.52
N ASN A 150 19.28 -1.51 7.28
CA ASN A 150 19.36 -2.92 6.90
C ASN A 150 18.20 -3.77 7.45
N PRO A 151 16.94 -3.44 7.12
CA PRO A 151 15.80 -4.11 7.69
C PRO A 151 15.69 -5.54 7.13
N LEU A 152 15.43 -6.50 8.01
CA LEU A 152 15.19 -7.89 7.60
C LEU A 152 13.75 -8.12 7.12
N GLN A 153 12.82 -7.35 7.68
CA GLN A 153 11.39 -7.50 7.44
C GLN A 153 10.77 -6.24 6.88
N VAL A 154 9.74 -6.36 6.03
CA VAL A 154 9.01 -5.21 5.50
C VAL A 154 8.19 -4.53 6.59
N LEU A 155 7.55 -5.34 7.44
CA LEU A 155 6.80 -4.88 8.60
C LEU A 155 6.94 -5.83 9.79
N GLN A 156 6.71 -5.28 10.98
CA GLN A 156 6.68 -6.00 12.25
C GLN A 156 5.31 -5.84 12.91
N TYR A 157 4.80 -6.94 13.45
CA TYR A 157 3.62 -7.00 14.30
C TYR A 157 3.73 -8.28 15.14
N ASP A 158 3.59 -8.16 16.46
CA ASP A 158 3.90 -9.24 17.41
C ASP A 158 2.66 -9.98 17.97
N GLY A 159 1.45 -9.50 17.67
CA GLY A 159 0.19 -10.06 18.18
C GLY A 159 -0.03 -9.87 19.69
N THR A 160 0.85 -9.16 20.38
CA THR A 160 0.68 -8.81 21.81
C THR A 160 0.27 -7.36 22.00
N GLY A 161 0.73 -6.49 21.09
CA GLY A 161 0.28 -5.11 20.95
C GLY A 161 -0.63 -4.91 19.74
N THR A 162 -1.03 -3.67 19.53
CA THR A 162 -1.84 -3.25 18.37
C THR A 162 -1.02 -2.51 17.32
N ASP A 163 0.26 -2.23 17.59
CA ASP A 163 1.10 -1.43 16.71
C ASP A 163 1.70 -2.26 15.57
N VAL A 164 1.54 -1.77 14.35
CA VAL A 164 2.21 -2.26 13.14
C VAL A 164 3.35 -1.31 12.77
N ILE A 165 4.55 -1.85 12.59
CA ILE A 165 5.74 -1.05 12.31
C ILE A 165 6.32 -1.42 10.95
N PHE A 166 6.18 -0.54 9.96
CA PHE A 166 6.91 -0.65 8.70
C PHE A 166 8.38 -0.29 8.89
N SER A 167 9.25 -1.02 8.21
CA SER A 167 10.68 -0.79 8.22
C SER A 167 11.17 0.29 7.26
N SER A 168 10.29 0.82 6.40
CA SER A 168 10.56 1.98 5.55
C SER A 168 9.47 3.04 5.69
N LYS A 169 9.87 4.31 5.58
CA LYS A 169 8.96 5.46 5.49
C LYS A 169 8.44 5.74 4.08
N PHE A 170 8.99 5.07 3.07
CA PHE A 170 8.80 5.39 1.66
C PHE A 170 7.85 4.42 0.98
N PHE A 171 6.81 4.95 0.34
CA PHE A 171 5.77 4.20 -0.34
C PHE A 171 5.68 4.62 -1.80
N SER A 172 5.52 3.65 -2.71
CA SER A 172 5.49 3.92 -4.15
C SER A 172 4.15 4.50 -4.59
N LEU A 173 4.17 5.63 -5.32
CA LEU A 173 2.99 6.22 -5.98
C LEU A 173 2.73 5.62 -7.38
N TYR A 174 3.32 4.47 -7.66
CA TYR A 174 3.32 3.85 -8.99
C TYR A 174 1.91 3.64 -9.54
N HIS A 175 0.97 3.20 -8.71
CA HIS A 175 -0.41 2.90 -9.10
C HIS A 175 -1.23 4.10 -9.56
N VAL A 176 -0.85 5.32 -9.14
CA VAL A 176 -1.48 6.57 -9.60
C VAL A 176 -0.72 7.21 -10.77
N GLY A 177 0.20 6.47 -11.40
CA GLY A 177 0.97 6.92 -12.57
C GLY A 177 2.24 7.72 -12.22
N ILE A 178 2.68 7.70 -10.96
CA ILE A 178 3.88 8.42 -10.53
C ILE A 178 4.93 7.41 -10.06
N PRO A 179 5.96 7.09 -10.86
CA PRO A 179 6.99 6.12 -10.50
C PRO A 179 8.03 6.70 -9.51
N LYS A 180 7.55 7.26 -8.38
CA LYS A 180 8.34 7.85 -7.30
C LYS A 180 7.90 7.30 -5.94
N PHE A 181 8.77 7.47 -4.96
CA PHE A 181 8.43 7.23 -3.57
C PHE A 181 7.94 8.50 -2.89
N TYR A 182 7.03 8.32 -1.94
CA TYR A 182 6.49 9.38 -1.11
C TYR A 182 6.52 8.94 0.36
N GLN A 183 6.84 9.87 1.26
CA GLN A 183 7.07 9.52 2.66
C GLN A 183 5.86 9.84 3.54
N GLY A 184 5.53 8.95 4.47
CA GLY A 184 4.57 9.27 5.52
C GLY A 184 3.91 8.06 6.16
N ASN A 185 3.71 8.11 7.47
CA ASN A 185 2.98 7.10 8.24
C ASN A 185 1.53 6.95 7.75
N SER A 186 0.94 8.02 7.21
CA SER A 186 -0.38 8.01 6.56
C SER A 186 -0.50 6.93 5.49
N PHE A 187 0.57 6.66 4.74
CA PHE A 187 0.54 5.68 3.65
C PHE A 187 0.70 4.26 4.16
N GLY A 188 1.52 4.04 5.19
CA GLY A 188 1.55 2.76 5.90
C GLY A 188 0.19 2.43 6.52
N CYS A 189 -0.44 3.41 7.17
CA CYS A 189 -1.81 3.30 7.71
C CYS A 189 -2.81 2.87 6.61
N ALA A 190 -2.80 3.58 5.48
CA ALA A 190 -3.65 3.27 4.34
C ALA A 190 -3.40 1.86 3.75
N VAL A 191 -2.14 1.43 3.64
CA VAL A 191 -1.78 0.08 3.17
C VAL A 191 -2.32 -0.99 4.11
N ILE A 192 -2.19 -0.81 5.43
CA ILE A 192 -2.71 -1.77 6.42
C ILE A 192 -4.23 -1.80 6.41
N THR A 193 -4.89 -0.63 6.40
CA THR A 193 -6.36 -0.54 6.24
C THR A 193 -6.81 -1.29 5.00
N GLY A 194 -6.21 -1.01 3.83
CA GLY A 194 -6.57 -1.66 2.59
C GLY A 194 -6.31 -3.17 2.60
N TYR A 195 -5.17 -3.61 3.13
CA TYR A 195 -4.87 -5.04 3.28
C TYR A 195 -5.90 -5.75 4.16
N LEU A 196 -6.13 -5.23 5.36
CA LEU A 196 -7.04 -5.82 6.35
C LEU A 196 -8.50 -5.80 5.91
N SER A 197 -8.89 -4.83 5.08
CA SER A 197 -10.24 -4.75 4.51
C SER A 197 -10.63 -5.95 3.62
N ASN A 198 -9.69 -6.84 3.29
CA ASN A 198 -9.95 -8.10 2.59
C ASN A 198 -10.32 -9.27 3.52
N TYR A 199 -10.30 -9.07 4.84
CA TYR A 199 -10.50 -10.12 5.85
C TYR A 199 -11.59 -9.67 6.83
N GLU A 200 -12.79 -10.24 6.71
CA GLU A 200 -13.92 -9.92 7.61
C GLU A 200 -13.65 -10.46 9.01
N ASP A 201 -13.47 -9.57 10.00
CA ASP A 201 -13.28 -9.87 11.43
C ASP A 201 -12.07 -10.78 11.80
N GLU A 202 -11.19 -11.08 10.84
CA GLU A 202 -9.97 -11.89 11.02
C GLU A 202 -8.68 -11.05 10.92
N TYR A 203 -8.75 -9.78 11.34
CA TYR A 203 -7.68 -8.79 11.09
C TYR A 203 -6.32 -9.19 11.69
N GLU A 204 -6.32 -9.69 12.92
CA GLU A 204 -5.09 -10.09 13.63
C GLU A 204 -4.43 -11.31 12.95
N GLN A 205 -5.24 -12.31 12.58
CA GLN A 205 -4.77 -13.50 11.87
C GLN A 205 -4.24 -13.11 10.49
N ALA A 206 -4.93 -12.19 9.80
CA ALA A 206 -4.53 -11.72 8.49
C ALA A 206 -3.15 -11.02 8.53
N ILE A 207 -2.90 -10.14 9.49
CA ILE A 207 -1.58 -9.48 9.59
C ILE A 207 -0.48 -10.46 10.01
N LEU A 208 -0.74 -11.35 10.97
CA LEU A 208 0.22 -12.39 11.37
C LEU A 208 0.56 -13.33 10.21
N GLN A 209 -0.41 -13.65 9.36
CA GLN A 209 -0.17 -14.44 8.15
C GLN A 209 0.81 -13.73 7.20
N PHE A 210 0.70 -12.42 7.03
CA PHE A 210 1.70 -11.67 6.24
C PHE A 210 3.06 -11.68 6.95
N VAL A 211 3.11 -11.37 8.25
CA VAL A 211 4.34 -11.32 9.05
C VAL A 211 5.15 -12.60 8.95
N HIS A 212 4.48 -13.75 9.01
CA HIS A 212 5.10 -15.08 8.96
C HIS A 212 5.33 -15.60 7.54
N SER A 213 4.83 -14.91 6.51
CA SER A 213 5.08 -15.27 5.11
C SER A 213 6.51 -14.92 4.70
N THR A 214 7.04 -15.62 3.68
CA THR A 214 8.34 -15.24 3.09
C THR A 214 8.27 -13.92 2.31
N LEU A 215 7.08 -13.35 2.09
CA LEU A 215 6.89 -12.04 1.44
C LEU A 215 7.20 -10.87 2.39
N ASN A 216 7.24 -11.12 3.70
CA ASN A 216 7.67 -10.14 4.67
C ASN A 216 9.20 -9.97 4.71
N GLY A 217 9.96 -10.62 3.82
CA GLY A 217 11.39 -10.35 3.62
C GLY A 217 11.64 -9.46 2.40
N TYR A 218 12.68 -8.65 2.45
CA TYR A 218 13.14 -7.91 1.27
C TYR A 218 13.80 -8.85 0.26
N TYR A 219 13.53 -8.66 -1.03
CA TYR A 219 14.18 -9.45 -2.06
C TYR A 219 15.70 -9.21 -2.04
N PRO A 220 16.55 -10.25 -1.99
CA PRO A 220 18.00 -10.09 -1.89
C PRO A 220 18.59 -9.66 -3.25
N TYR A 221 18.44 -8.39 -3.59
CA TYR A 221 18.71 -7.86 -4.93
C TYR A 221 20.15 -8.10 -5.41
N HIS A 222 21.12 -8.22 -4.49
CA HIS A 222 22.52 -8.55 -4.81
C HIS A 222 22.66 -9.91 -5.52
N THR A 223 21.70 -10.83 -5.34
CA THR A 223 21.67 -12.13 -6.03
C THR A 223 21.37 -12.01 -7.52
N LEU A 224 20.80 -10.90 -7.99
CA LEU A 224 20.53 -10.65 -9.42
C LEU A 224 21.82 -10.62 -10.25
N LYS A 225 22.96 -10.30 -9.65
CA LYS A 225 24.27 -10.38 -10.32
C LYS A 225 24.83 -11.78 -10.46
N GLN A 226 24.29 -12.74 -9.71
CA GLN A 226 24.79 -14.10 -9.64
C GLN A 226 23.96 -15.03 -10.53
N LYS A 227 22.70 -14.67 -10.81
CA LYS A 227 21.73 -15.47 -11.57
C LYS A 227 21.51 -14.88 -12.96
N GLN A 228 21.39 -15.75 -13.97
CA GLN A 228 21.04 -15.32 -15.33
C GLN A 228 19.63 -14.72 -15.34
N CYS A 229 19.51 -13.51 -15.88
CA CYS A 229 18.26 -12.76 -15.92
C CYS A 229 17.76 -12.60 -17.36
N TYR A 230 16.47 -12.82 -17.56
CA TYR A 230 15.71 -12.25 -18.68
C TYR A 230 15.07 -10.95 -18.19
N PHE A 231 15.47 -9.84 -18.80
CA PHE A 231 15.02 -8.52 -18.44
C PHE A 231 13.98 -8.01 -19.43
N LEU A 232 12.80 -7.62 -18.94
CA LEU A 232 11.74 -7.01 -19.73
C LEU A 232 11.55 -5.56 -19.31
N THR A 233 11.60 -4.62 -20.26
CA THR A 233 11.39 -3.20 -19.95
C THR A 233 10.64 -2.42 -21.02
N ASN A 234 9.76 -1.50 -20.63
CA ASN A 234 9.11 -0.57 -21.56
C ASN A 234 9.98 0.66 -21.89
N ARG A 235 11.21 0.72 -21.36
CA ARG A 235 12.11 1.87 -21.45
C ARG A 235 13.56 1.45 -21.71
N ILE A 236 13.73 0.48 -22.61
CA ILE A 236 15.01 -0.17 -22.94
C ILE A 236 16.11 0.81 -23.42
N GLU A 237 15.70 1.93 -24.01
CA GLU A 237 16.61 2.97 -24.51
C GLU A 237 17.01 4.01 -23.43
N GLU A 238 16.42 3.99 -22.23
CA GLU A 238 16.76 4.94 -21.18
C GLU A 238 18.18 4.67 -20.62
N PRO A 239 19.09 5.65 -20.60
CA PRO A 239 20.47 5.44 -20.13
C PRO A 239 20.58 4.94 -18.69
N LEU A 240 19.68 5.40 -17.80
CA LEU A 240 19.64 4.94 -16.40
C LEU A 240 19.15 3.50 -16.29
N GLU A 241 18.25 3.07 -17.18
CA GLU A 241 17.78 1.69 -17.23
C GLU A 241 18.87 0.76 -17.75
N GLN A 242 19.55 1.16 -18.84
CA GLN A 242 20.71 0.43 -19.36
C GLN A 242 21.83 0.31 -18.31
N ARG A 243 22.03 1.38 -17.52
CA ARG A 243 22.95 1.35 -16.38
C ARG A 243 22.49 0.38 -15.30
N PHE A 244 21.22 0.39 -14.92
CA PHE A 244 20.67 -0.54 -13.94
C PHE A 244 20.83 -2.01 -14.39
N ILE A 245 20.45 -2.31 -15.63
CA ILE A 245 20.62 -3.62 -16.25
C ILE A 245 22.09 -4.06 -16.15
N ARG A 246 23.03 -3.19 -16.55
CA ARG A 246 24.47 -3.50 -16.54
C ARG A 246 25.07 -3.57 -15.14
N GLU A 247 24.60 -2.82 -14.16
CA GLU A 247 25.26 -2.68 -12.84
C GLU A 247 24.60 -3.52 -11.74
N VAL A 248 23.31 -3.85 -11.86
CA VAL A 248 22.56 -4.55 -10.80
C VAL A 248 22.17 -5.99 -11.19
N THR A 249 22.08 -6.30 -12.47
CA THR A 249 21.64 -7.63 -12.94
C THR A 249 22.69 -8.34 -13.78
N ARG A 250 22.66 -9.67 -13.85
CA ARG A 250 23.36 -10.45 -14.87
C ARG A 250 22.37 -10.78 -15.99
N THR A 251 22.07 -9.77 -16.80
CA THR A 251 21.13 -9.90 -17.92
C THR A 251 21.79 -10.63 -19.10
N GLU A 252 21.22 -11.79 -19.45
CA GLU A 252 21.61 -12.57 -20.64
C GLU A 252 20.74 -12.22 -21.85
N ARG A 253 19.49 -11.80 -21.58
CA ARG A 253 18.53 -11.38 -22.60
C ARG A 253 17.75 -10.16 -22.11
N CYS A 254 17.62 -9.15 -22.96
CA CYS A 254 16.80 -7.97 -22.70
C CYS A 254 15.87 -7.74 -23.89
N ASP A 255 14.57 -7.59 -23.64
CA ASP A 255 13.58 -7.30 -24.66
C ASP A 255 12.67 -6.15 -24.18
N THR A 256 12.00 -5.49 -25.14
CA THR A 256 10.87 -4.61 -24.76
C THR A 256 9.81 -5.43 -24.03
N PHE A 257 9.11 -4.80 -23.08
CA PHE A 257 8.11 -5.50 -22.26
C PHE A 257 7.09 -6.27 -23.12
N GLU A 258 6.48 -5.63 -24.11
CA GLU A 258 5.48 -6.25 -24.99
C GLU A 258 6.05 -7.43 -25.79
N SER A 259 7.22 -7.24 -26.43
CA SER A 259 7.88 -8.29 -27.22
C SER A 259 8.23 -9.49 -26.35
N GLY A 260 8.76 -9.24 -25.15
CA GLY A 260 9.10 -10.26 -24.19
C GLY A 260 7.88 -11.03 -23.70
N MET A 261 6.82 -10.34 -23.29
CA MET A 261 5.58 -10.99 -22.85
C MET A 261 4.94 -11.84 -23.96
N GLU A 262 5.10 -11.48 -25.23
CA GLU A 262 4.64 -12.32 -26.35
C GLU A 262 5.53 -13.55 -26.57
N LYS A 263 6.85 -13.43 -26.42
CA LYS A 263 7.77 -14.58 -26.46
C LYS A 263 7.50 -15.57 -25.31
N LEU A 264 7.16 -15.05 -24.13
CA LEU A 264 6.80 -15.86 -22.95
C LEU A 264 5.41 -16.52 -23.07
N ARG A 265 4.60 -16.15 -24.07
CA ARG A 265 3.27 -16.73 -24.29
C ARG A 265 3.33 -18.21 -24.65
N ASN A 266 4.36 -18.64 -25.40
CA ASN A 266 4.52 -20.04 -25.79
C ASN A 266 5.47 -20.78 -24.84
N ILE A 267 4.90 -21.29 -23.75
CA ILE A 267 5.59 -21.96 -22.63
C ILE A 267 6.50 -23.12 -23.09
N LYS A 268 6.13 -23.85 -24.15
CA LYS A 268 6.89 -25.03 -24.60
C LYS A 268 8.21 -24.69 -25.29
N THR A 269 8.34 -23.45 -25.78
CA THR A 269 9.50 -23.00 -26.57
C THR A 269 10.22 -21.83 -25.91
N ALA A 270 9.68 -21.28 -24.83
CA ALA A 270 10.30 -20.19 -24.10
C ALA A 270 11.61 -20.67 -23.47
N GLU A 271 12.69 -19.98 -23.78
CA GLU A 271 13.97 -20.17 -23.11
C GLU A 271 13.81 -19.80 -21.64
N GLN A 272 14.22 -20.70 -20.74
CA GLN A 272 14.02 -20.54 -19.30
C GLN A 272 15.23 -19.88 -18.67
N TYR A 273 14.98 -18.81 -17.93
CA TYR A 273 15.99 -18.13 -17.14
C TYR A 273 15.70 -18.32 -15.65
N PRO A 274 16.73 -18.41 -14.80
CA PRO A 274 16.57 -18.42 -13.34
C PRO A 274 15.78 -17.22 -12.80
N VAL A 275 15.90 -16.05 -13.43
CA VAL A 275 15.18 -14.84 -13.04
C VAL A 275 14.49 -14.23 -14.28
N LEU A 276 13.21 -13.91 -14.14
CA LEU A 276 12.50 -12.98 -15.00
C LEU A 276 12.35 -11.65 -14.24
N PHE A 277 13.08 -10.63 -14.67
CA PHE A 277 13.02 -9.29 -14.11
C PHE A 277 12.12 -8.42 -14.99
N ILE A 278 11.06 -7.85 -14.42
CA ILE A 278 10.08 -7.04 -15.13
C ILE A 278 10.16 -5.60 -14.60
N ASP A 279 10.59 -4.69 -15.46
CA ASP A 279 10.56 -3.25 -15.25
C ASP A 279 9.49 -2.62 -16.16
N HIS A 280 8.49 -1.96 -15.58
CA HIS A 280 7.50 -1.24 -16.37
C HIS A 280 7.07 -0.03 -15.57
N ASN A 281 7.30 1.17 -16.09
CA ASN A 281 7.03 2.41 -15.36
C ASN A 281 5.62 2.99 -15.58
N ASN A 282 4.73 2.24 -16.24
CA ASN A 282 3.34 2.62 -16.50
C ASN A 282 2.40 1.55 -15.90
N TYR A 283 1.76 1.89 -14.78
CA TYR A 283 0.88 1.00 -14.05
C TYR A 283 -0.34 0.56 -14.86
N GLN A 284 -0.97 1.49 -15.59
CA GLN A 284 -2.20 1.21 -16.33
C GLN A 284 -1.94 0.20 -17.46
N GLU A 285 -0.84 0.35 -18.19
CA GLU A 285 -0.46 -0.57 -19.27
C GLU A 285 -0.13 -1.98 -18.72
N ILE A 286 0.68 -2.09 -17.66
CA ILE A 286 1.06 -3.41 -17.14
C ILE A 286 -0.08 -4.14 -16.42
N CYS A 287 -1.10 -3.42 -15.93
CA CYS A 287 -2.23 -4.04 -15.20
C CYS A 287 -2.93 -5.12 -16.04
N GLU A 288 -3.03 -4.93 -17.35
CA GLU A 288 -3.62 -5.89 -18.29
C GLU A 288 -2.82 -7.22 -18.38
N TYR A 289 -1.57 -7.22 -17.91
CA TYR A 289 -0.67 -8.37 -17.96
C TYR A 289 -0.59 -9.14 -16.63
N LYS A 290 -1.31 -8.73 -15.57
CA LYS A 290 -1.26 -9.38 -14.26
C LYS A 290 -1.53 -10.87 -14.32
N ASP A 291 -2.57 -11.29 -15.04
CA ASP A 291 -2.91 -12.71 -15.21
C ASP A 291 -1.83 -13.46 -16.00
N ARG A 292 -1.29 -12.86 -17.07
CA ARG A 292 -0.22 -13.47 -17.87
C ARG A 292 1.04 -13.70 -17.05
N ILE A 293 1.44 -12.72 -16.24
CA ILE A 293 2.60 -12.82 -15.34
C ILE A 293 2.35 -13.93 -14.30
N ARG A 294 1.16 -13.96 -13.68
CA ARG A 294 0.78 -15.01 -12.72
C ARG A 294 0.81 -16.41 -13.34
N ILE A 295 0.23 -16.59 -14.52
CA ILE A 295 0.23 -17.88 -15.24
C ILE A 295 1.66 -18.30 -15.58
N TYR A 296 2.47 -17.40 -16.11
CA TYR A 296 3.88 -17.70 -16.41
C TYR A 296 4.64 -18.15 -15.16
N ALA A 297 4.46 -17.42 -14.05
CA ALA A 297 5.04 -17.76 -12.76
C ALA A 297 4.62 -19.15 -12.28
N MET A 298 3.34 -19.52 -12.45
CA MET A 298 2.80 -20.83 -12.07
C MET A 298 3.42 -21.97 -12.88
N GLU A 299 3.58 -21.79 -14.18
CA GLU A 299 4.10 -22.80 -15.12
C GLU A 299 5.63 -22.95 -15.06
N HIS A 300 6.35 -21.96 -14.52
CA HIS A 300 7.81 -21.96 -14.41
C HIS A 300 8.29 -21.88 -12.95
N PRO A 301 8.12 -22.93 -12.14
CA PRO A 301 8.44 -22.90 -10.71
C PRO A 301 9.89 -22.68 -10.34
N LYS A 302 10.82 -22.81 -11.30
CA LYS A 302 12.25 -22.57 -11.10
C LYS A 302 12.67 -21.14 -11.44
N THR A 303 11.79 -20.34 -12.00
CA THR A 303 12.06 -18.95 -12.36
C THR A 303 11.55 -18.02 -11.27
N GLU A 304 12.44 -17.21 -10.70
CA GLU A 304 12.07 -16.10 -9.81
C GLU A 304 11.46 -14.97 -10.63
N ILE A 305 10.29 -14.49 -10.21
CA ILE A 305 9.60 -13.37 -10.85
C ILE A 305 9.83 -12.14 -10.00
N VAL A 306 10.61 -11.19 -10.52
CA VAL A 306 11.00 -9.98 -9.78
C VAL A 306 10.45 -8.75 -10.49
N LEU A 307 9.62 -7.98 -9.82
CA LEU A 307 8.99 -6.77 -10.36
C LEU A 307 9.69 -5.52 -9.83
N ARG A 308 10.03 -4.58 -10.72
CA ARG A 308 10.60 -3.29 -10.31
C ARG A 308 9.65 -2.48 -9.44
N TYR A 309 8.37 -2.49 -9.78
CA TYR A 309 7.33 -1.68 -9.16
C TYR A 309 6.21 -2.56 -8.59
N PRO A 310 5.53 -2.12 -7.50
CA PRO A 310 4.55 -2.94 -6.77
C PRO A 310 3.23 -3.08 -7.52
N LEU A 311 3.23 -3.94 -8.54
CA LEU A 311 2.08 -4.27 -9.37
C LEU A 311 1.02 -5.11 -8.65
N PHE A 312 1.49 -6.13 -7.92
CA PHE A 312 0.62 -7.00 -7.12
C PHE A 312 0.52 -6.47 -5.70
N ASN A 313 -0.69 -6.43 -5.18
CA ASN A 313 -0.94 -6.04 -3.81
C ASN A 313 -0.58 -7.18 -2.82
N MET A 314 -0.64 -6.92 -1.52
CA MET A 314 -0.23 -7.90 -0.50
C MET A 314 -1.08 -9.18 -0.56
N VAL A 315 -2.39 -9.04 -0.77
CA VAL A 315 -3.33 -10.17 -0.84
C VAL A 315 -3.04 -11.05 -2.06
N GLU A 316 -2.88 -10.46 -3.24
CA GLU A 316 -2.56 -11.19 -4.48
C GLU A 316 -1.26 -11.97 -4.36
N ARG A 317 -0.24 -11.39 -3.71
CA ARG A 317 1.05 -12.05 -3.49
C ARG A 317 0.92 -13.21 -2.49
N LEU A 318 0.19 -13.01 -1.40
CA LEU A 318 -0.06 -14.05 -0.39
C LEU A 318 -0.88 -15.21 -0.97
N ASP A 319 -1.93 -14.93 -1.72
CA ASP A 319 -2.75 -15.95 -2.37
C ASP A 319 -1.94 -16.75 -3.39
N PHE A 320 -1.10 -16.07 -4.16
CA PHE A 320 -0.17 -16.75 -5.06
C PHE A 320 0.78 -17.67 -4.28
N GLN A 321 1.36 -17.19 -3.16
CA GLN A 321 2.23 -17.99 -2.32
C GLN A 321 1.52 -19.19 -1.70
N LYS A 322 0.33 -19.02 -1.15
CA LYS A 322 -0.47 -20.13 -0.60
C LYS A 322 -0.75 -21.21 -1.65
N LYS A 323 -1.07 -20.81 -2.87
CA LYS A 323 -1.41 -21.74 -3.97
C LYS A 323 -0.20 -22.46 -4.53
N THR A 324 0.99 -21.85 -4.45
CA THR A 324 2.13 -22.29 -5.27
C THR A 324 3.43 -22.53 -4.49
N ASN A 325 3.46 -22.16 -3.20
CA ASN A 325 4.64 -22.11 -2.34
C ASN A 325 5.80 -21.29 -2.95
N ARG A 326 5.48 -20.25 -3.74
CA ARG A 326 6.41 -19.38 -4.47
C ARG A 326 6.02 -17.91 -4.32
N ASN A 327 6.94 -17.01 -4.62
CA ASN A 327 6.71 -15.58 -4.49
C ASN A 327 6.54 -14.91 -5.86
N LEU A 328 5.73 -13.85 -5.86
CA LEU A 328 5.89 -12.74 -6.79
C LEU A 328 6.72 -11.69 -6.04
N ASP A 329 8.01 -11.63 -6.37
CA ASP A 329 8.97 -10.81 -5.64
C ASP A 329 8.90 -9.35 -6.09
N GLN A 330 9.04 -8.45 -5.12
CA GLN A 330 9.13 -7.02 -5.35
C GLN A 330 10.57 -6.59 -5.17
N PHE A 331 11.14 -5.93 -6.17
CA PHE A 331 12.44 -5.30 -6.05
C PHE A 331 12.37 -4.10 -5.12
N THR A 332 13.31 -4.04 -4.20
CA THR A 332 13.48 -3.03 -3.16
C THR A 332 14.98 -2.94 -2.87
N VAL A 333 15.51 -1.73 -2.74
CA VAL A 333 16.94 -1.48 -2.46
C VAL A 333 17.09 -1.06 -1.02
#